data_AF-A0A317PJA4-F1
#
_entry.id   AF-A0A317PJA4-F1
#
_cell.length_a   1.000
_cell.length_b   1.000
_cell.length_c   1.000
_cell.angle_alpha   90.00
_cell.angle_beta   90.00
_cell.angle_gamma   90.00
#
_symmetry.space_group_name_H-M   'P 1'
#
loop_
_entity.id
_entity.type
_entity.pdbx_description
1 polymer ?
#
loop_
_entity_poly.entity_id
_entity_poly.type
_entity_poly.pdbx_seq_one_letter_code
_entity_poly.pdbx_strand_id
1 'polypeptide(L)'
;MIKSELVQAVAARNPHLYHRDVENIVNAVLDEITDALSEGNRVELRGFGAFSVKNRPPRSGRNPRTGEPVFVEEKWVPFFKTGKELRERLNPGGAD
;
A
#
# COMPACT_ATOMS: atom_id res chain seq x y z
N MET A 1 -7.03 0.55 12.29
CA MET A 1 -6.17 -0.63 12.49
C MET A 1 -4.72 -0.22 12.29
N ILE A 2 -3.91 -0.25 13.36
CA ILE A 2 -2.44 -0.11 13.30
C ILE A 2 -1.76 -1.48 13.24
N LYS A 3 -0.43 -1.54 12.99
CA LYS A 3 0.30 -2.82 12.83
C LYS A 3 0.11 -3.78 14.00
N SER A 4 0.18 -3.29 15.24
CA SER A 4 0.00 -4.13 16.43
C SER A 4 -1.40 -4.75 16.51
N GLU A 5 -2.44 -3.99 16.16
CA GLU A 5 -3.82 -4.49 16.08
C GLU A 5 -3.99 -5.53 14.97
N LEU A 6 -3.31 -5.34 13.83
CA LEU A 6 -3.28 -6.34 12.75
C LEU A 6 -2.62 -7.63 13.22
N VAL A 7 -1.44 -7.56 13.86
CA VAL A 7 -0.73 -8.74 14.39
C VAL A 7 -1.61 -9.49 15.39
N GLN A 8 -2.25 -8.77 16.32
CA GLN A 8 -3.18 -9.38 17.28
C GLN A 8 -4.35 -10.08 16.59
N ALA A 9 -4.97 -9.43 15.59
CA ALA A 9 -6.09 -10.00 14.84
C ALA A 9 -5.67 -11.25 14.04
N VAL A 10 -4.48 -11.26 13.46
CA VAL A 10 -3.94 -12.42 12.73
C VAL A 10 -3.60 -13.54 13.72
N ALA A 11 -2.99 -13.25 14.86
CA ALA A 11 -2.66 -14.24 15.88
C ALA A 11 -3.91 -14.89 16.47
N ALA A 12 -4.96 -14.12 16.75
CA ALA A 12 -6.23 -14.64 17.25
C ALA A 12 -6.89 -15.63 16.27
N ARG A 13 -6.70 -15.45 14.96
CA ARG A 13 -7.19 -16.37 13.91
C ARG A 13 -6.30 -17.59 13.72
N ASN A 14 -5.07 -17.56 14.21
CA ASN A 14 -4.07 -18.61 14.04
C ASN A 14 -3.52 -19.05 15.41
N PRO A 15 -4.35 -19.66 16.28
CA PRO A 15 -3.97 -19.98 17.66
C PRO A 15 -2.86 -21.04 17.78
N HIS A 16 -2.50 -21.68 16.67
CA HIS A 16 -1.41 -22.64 16.58
C HIS A 16 -0.03 -21.97 16.35
N LEU A 17 0.02 -20.66 16.09
CA LEU A 17 1.25 -19.90 15.92
C LEU A 17 1.58 -19.10 17.18
N TYR A 18 2.87 -18.98 17.50
CA TYR A 18 3.30 -18.04 18.54
C TYR A 18 3.11 -16.59 18.05
N HIS A 19 2.76 -15.69 18.98
CA HIS A 19 2.59 -14.27 18.65
C HIS A 19 3.80 -13.66 17.93
N ARG A 20 5.02 -14.02 18.37
CA ARG A 20 6.27 -13.57 17.74
C ARG A 20 6.39 -14.01 16.27
N ASP A 21 5.90 -15.21 15.95
CA ASP A 21 5.98 -15.75 14.59
C ASP A 21 5.02 -15.00 13.68
N VAL A 22 3.82 -14.69 14.19
CA VAL A 22 2.85 -13.85 13.47
C VAL A 22 3.40 -12.45 13.23
N GLU A 23 4.04 -11.84 14.22
CA GLU A 23 4.70 -10.55 14.06
C GLU A 23 5.79 -10.59 12.98
N ASN A 24 6.64 -11.62 13.01
CA ASN A 24 7.68 -11.83 11.99
C ASN A 24 7.09 -12.01 10.59
N ILE A 25 6.02 -12.80 10.45
CA ILE A 25 5.34 -13.02 9.16
C ILE A 25 4.74 -11.71 8.63
N VAL A 26 4.08 -10.93 9.49
CA VAL A 26 3.52 -9.63 9.07
C VAL A 26 4.62 -8.68 8.63
N ASN A 27 5.74 -8.63 9.34
CA ASN A 27 6.89 -7.81 8.93
C ASN A 27 7.45 -8.28 7.59
N ALA A 28 7.71 -9.58 7.43
CA ALA A 28 8.24 -10.13 6.19
C ALA A 28 7.35 -9.80 4.97
N VAL A 29 6.03 -9.87 5.10
CA VAL A 29 5.11 -9.47 4.01
C VAL A 29 5.25 -7.99 3.66
N LEU A 30 5.35 -7.10 4.66
CA LEU A 30 5.50 -5.66 4.42
C LEU A 30 6.87 -5.30 3.84
N ASP A 31 7.91 -5.99 4.28
CA ASP A 31 9.29 -5.83 3.80
C ASP A 31 9.38 -6.27 2.34
N GLU A 32 8.88 -7.45 1.98
CA GLU A 32 8.86 -7.95 0.59
C GLU A 32 8.07 -7.04 -0.36
N ILE A 33 6.95 -6.45 0.09
CA ILE A 33 6.23 -5.44 -0.71
C ILE A 33 7.10 -4.20 -0.92
N THR A 34 7.81 -3.76 0.12
CA THR A 34 8.63 -2.55 0.09
C THR A 34 9.85 -2.73 -0.80
N ASP A 35 10.54 -3.86 -0.69
CA ASP A 35 11.72 -4.19 -1.47
C ASP A 35 11.36 -4.33 -2.95
N ALA A 36 10.30 -5.07 -3.28
CA ALA A 36 9.82 -5.17 -4.65
C ALA A 36 9.48 -3.80 -5.26
N LEU A 37 8.82 -2.91 -4.52
CA LEU A 37 8.55 -1.56 -5.01
C LEU A 37 9.83 -0.72 -5.16
N SER A 38 10.82 -0.88 -4.29
CA SER A 38 12.09 -0.16 -4.39
C SER A 38 12.86 -0.52 -5.68
N GLU A 39 12.71 -1.76 -6.14
CA GLU A 39 13.27 -2.28 -7.39
C GLU A 39 12.44 -1.91 -8.63
N GLY A 40 11.30 -1.22 -8.45
CA GLY A 40 10.38 -0.88 -9.54
C GLY A 40 9.45 -2.03 -9.94
N ASN A 41 9.46 -3.14 -9.22
CA ASN A 41 8.58 -4.28 -9.46
C ASN A 41 7.13 -3.97 -9.04
N ARG A 42 6.20 -4.76 -9.59
CA ARG A 42 4.78 -4.72 -9.23
C ARG A 42 4.46 -5.91 -8.33
N VAL A 43 3.76 -5.65 -7.22
CA VAL A 43 3.24 -6.70 -6.34
C VAL A 43 1.74 -6.80 -6.50
N GLU A 44 1.23 -7.99 -6.84
CA GLU A 44 -0.19 -8.24 -7.00
C GLU A 44 -0.70 -9.24 -5.96
N LEU A 45 -1.67 -8.79 -5.16
CA LEU A 45 -2.39 -9.59 -4.18
C LEU A 45 -3.82 -9.79 -4.70
N ARG A 46 -4.06 -10.90 -5.40
CA ARG A 46 -5.36 -11.19 -6.04
C ARG A 46 -6.51 -11.05 -5.05
N GLY A 47 -7.59 -10.39 -5.48
CA GLY A 47 -8.75 -10.05 -4.62
C GLY A 47 -8.55 -8.75 -3.83
N PHE A 48 -7.35 -8.47 -3.34
CA PHE A 48 -7.05 -7.27 -2.55
C PHE A 48 -6.69 -6.06 -3.43
N GLY A 49 -5.70 -6.22 -4.33
CA GLY A 49 -5.22 -5.15 -5.20
C GLY A 49 -3.78 -5.35 -5.64
N ALA A 50 -3.20 -4.32 -6.25
CA ALA A 50 -1.82 -4.34 -6.72
C ALA A 50 -1.08 -3.06 -6.33
N PHE A 51 0.15 -3.21 -5.83
CA PHE A 51 1.09 -2.14 -5.60
C PHE A 51 2.01 -2.02 -6.81
N SER A 52 2.25 -0.80 -7.26
CA SER A 52 3.22 -0.50 -8.30
C SER A 52 3.86 0.86 -8.04
N VAL A 53 4.99 1.13 -8.67
CA VAL A 53 5.60 2.45 -8.65
C VAL A 53 5.09 3.27 -9.84
N LYS A 54 4.85 4.57 -9.64
CA LYS A 54 4.54 5.52 -10.71
C LYS A 54 5.60 6.62 -10.77
N ASN A 55 6.10 6.89 -11.96
CA ASN A 55 6.87 8.10 -12.22
C ASN A 55 5.93 9.32 -12.17
N ARG A 56 6.32 10.33 -11.40
CA ARG A 56 5.78 11.68 -11.48
C ARG A 56 6.82 12.56 -12.17
N PRO A 57 6.59 12.97 -13.42
CA PRO A 57 7.56 13.77 -14.16
C PRO A 57 7.72 15.15 -13.48
N PRO A 58 8.86 15.80 -13.72
CA PRO A 58 9.11 17.12 -13.15
C PRO A 58 8.08 18.11 -13.71
N ARG A 59 7.68 19.08 -12.89
CA ARG A 59 6.69 20.09 -13.29
C ARG A 59 6.90 21.42 -12.57
N SER A 60 6.45 22.48 -13.20
CA SER A 60 6.30 23.78 -12.53
C SER A 60 5.04 23.78 -11.66
N GLY A 61 5.20 24.15 -10.40
CA GLY A 61 4.14 24.38 -9.43
C GLY A 61 4.11 25.83 -8.94
N ARG A 62 3.27 26.10 -7.95
CA ARG A 62 3.24 27.38 -7.23
C ARG A 62 3.24 27.12 -5.73
N ASN A 63 3.96 27.97 -5.00
CA ASN A 63 3.89 27.98 -3.54
C ASN A 63 2.47 28.38 -3.12
N PRO A 64 1.73 27.54 -2.37
CA PRO A 64 0.35 27.87 -1.97
C PRO A 64 0.25 29.12 -1.08
N ARG A 65 1.34 29.48 -0.39
CA ARG A 65 1.40 30.62 0.54
C ARG A 65 1.80 31.93 -0.14
N THR A 66 2.72 31.90 -1.10
CA THR A 66 3.26 33.11 -1.76
C THR A 66 2.84 33.29 -3.22
N GLY A 67 2.32 32.23 -3.86
CA GLY A 67 1.96 32.23 -5.27
C GLY A 67 3.15 32.18 -6.25
N GLU A 68 4.38 32.21 -5.74
CA GLU A 68 5.61 32.18 -6.52
C GLU A 68 5.78 30.85 -7.27
N PRO A 69 6.33 30.87 -8.50
CA PRO A 69 6.67 29.65 -9.22
C PRO A 69 7.71 28.83 -8.45
N VAL A 70 7.46 27.53 -8.33
CA VAL A 70 8.42 26.58 -7.75
C VAL A 70 8.59 25.40 -8.69
N PHE A 71 9.83 24.95 -8.87
CA PHE A 71 10.10 23.74 -9.64
C PHE A 71 9.92 22.52 -8.75
N VAL A 72 9.19 21.52 -9.23
CA VAL A 72 9.00 20.24 -8.56
C VAL A 72 9.76 19.19 -9.35
N GLU A 73 10.80 18.62 -8.74
CA GLU A 73 11.61 17.57 -9.35
C GLU A 73 10.80 16.31 -9.63
N GLU A 74 11.34 15.48 -10.52
CA GLU A 74 10.77 14.17 -10.78
C GLU A 74 10.85 13.28 -9.55
N LYS A 75 9.86 12.42 -9.36
CA LYS A 75 9.90 11.44 -8.27
C LYS A 75 9.09 10.21 -8.57
N TRP A 76 9.49 9.12 -7.94
CA TRP A 76 8.77 7.85 -7.96
C TRP A 76 7.88 7.77 -6.73
N VAL A 77 6.62 7.39 -6.93
CA VAL A 77 5.65 7.27 -5.84
C VAL A 77 5.00 5.89 -5.84
N PRO A 78 4.79 5.28 -4.66
CA PRO A 78 3.99 4.07 -4.58
C PRO A 78 2.55 4.37 -4.99
N PHE A 79 1.93 3.42 -5.66
CA PHE A 79 0.55 3.49 -6.11
C PHE A 79 -0.13 2.16 -5.83
N PHE A 80 -1.28 2.22 -5.16
CA PHE A 80 -2.12 1.04 -4.93
C PHE A 80 -3.36 1.10 -5.84
N LYS A 81 -3.53 0.06 -6.66
CA LYS A 81 -4.76 -0.18 -7.42
C LYS A 81 -5.61 -1.18 -6.66
N THR A 82 -6.76 -0.73 -6.16
CA THR A 82 -7.74 -1.59 -5.47
C THR A 82 -8.26 -2.70 -6.38
N GLY A 83 -8.31 -3.93 -5.84
CA GLY A 83 -8.89 -5.09 -6.50
C GLY A 83 -10.42 -5.03 -6.55
N LYS A 84 -11.02 -5.81 -7.45
CA LYS A 84 -12.49 -5.87 -7.63
C LYS A 84 -13.20 -6.27 -6.33
N GLU A 85 -12.78 -7.38 -5.73
CA GLU A 85 -13.39 -7.92 -4.51
C GLU A 85 -13.31 -6.93 -3.33
N LEU A 86 -12.19 -6.23 -3.15
CA LEU A 86 -12.09 -5.17 -2.14
C LEU A 86 -13.10 -4.03 -2.39
N ARG A 87 -13.30 -3.61 -3.65
CA ARG A 87 -14.29 -2.56 -3.98
C ARG A 87 -15.72 -3.03 -3.74
N GLU A 88 -16.03 -4.27 -4.08
CA GLU A 88 -17.36 -4.86 -3.90
C GLU A 88 -17.71 -5.01 -2.43
N ARG A 89 -16.75 -5.45 -1.59
CA ARG A 89 -16.95 -5.53 -0.13
C ARG A 89 -17.21 -4.16 0.51
N LEU A 90 -16.69 -3.08 -0.08
CA LEU A 90 -16.93 -1.71 0.38
C LEU A 90 -18.27 -1.15 -0.12
N ASN A 91 -18.75 -1.59 -1.29
CA ASN A 91 -19.99 -1.10 -1.90
C ASN A 91 -20.91 -2.28 -2.27
N PRO A 92 -21.43 -3.01 -1.27
CA PRO A 92 -22.32 -4.14 -1.52
C PRO A 92 -23.58 -3.65 -2.24
N GLY A 93 -23.82 -4.12 -3.47
CA GLY A 93 -24.97 -3.74 -4.31
C GLY A 93 -24.72 -2.62 -5.32
N GLY A 94 -23.50 -2.07 -5.42
CA GLY A 94 -23.14 -1.02 -6.39
C GLY A 94 -22.60 -1.53 -7.72
N ALA A 95 -22.96 -2.76 -8.11
CA ALA A 95 -22.59 -3.36 -9.39
C ALA A 95 -23.85 -3.55 -10.23
N ASP A 96 -24.34 -2.43 -10.77
CA ASP A 96 -25.04 -2.33 -12.05
C ASP A 96 -24.47 -1.10 -12.79
#